data_AF-A0A6N2YJH5-F1
#
_entry.id   AF-A0A6N2YJH5-F1
#
_cell.length_a   1.000
_cell.length_b   1.000
_cell.length_c   1.000
_cell.angle_alpha   90.00
_cell.angle_beta   90.00
_cell.angle_gamma   90.00
#
_symmetry.space_group_name_H-M   'P 1'
#
loop_
_entity.id
_entity.type
_entity.pdbx_description
1 polymer ?
#
loop_
_entity_poly.entity_id
_entity_poly.type
_entity_poly.pdbx_seq_one_letter_code
_entity_poly.pdbx_strand_id
1 'polypeptide(L)'
;MREVKELHVGDEIILWQYRGLNVQGPNGDDGHAGVVIREINRNDEQSLLVKLKGIDDPFELTDEDYFDKLPISFKKAEHFEDCKNNSVHQPNHYQFGQFTTAIIIELVGRTYKSAPVFYHVGNALKYLMRAPRKNGLEDIKKARQSIEFAIECWGK
;
A
#
# COMPACT_ATOMS: atom_id res chain seq x y z
N MET A 1 -3.10 0.24 18.32
CA MET A 1 -4.22 0.86 17.61
C MET A 1 -3.95 2.35 17.63
N ARG A 2 -4.12 3.07 16.51
CA ARG A 2 -3.86 4.51 16.50
C ARG A 2 -5.06 5.24 17.06
N GLU A 3 -4.80 6.35 17.73
CA GLU A 3 -5.84 7.22 18.27
C GLU A 3 -6.05 8.42 17.34
N VAL A 4 -7.27 8.94 17.26
CA VAL A 4 -7.64 10.08 16.40
C VAL A 4 -6.84 11.33 16.72
N LYS A 5 -6.33 11.46 17.96
CA LYS A 5 -5.44 12.54 18.38
C LYS A 5 -4.10 12.59 17.65
N GLU A 6 -3.69 11.49 17.01
CA GLU A 6 -2.43 11.37 16.26
C GLU A 6 -2.56 11.79 14.78
N LEU A 7 -3.77 12.10 14.35
CA LEU A 7 -4.10 12.54 13.01
C LEU A 7 -4.29 14.06 12.98
N HIS A 8 -3.95 14.64 11.84
CA HIS A 8 -4.06 16.05 11.53
C HIS A 8 -4.79 16.24 10.21
N VAL A 9 -5.37 17.42 10.02
CA VAL A 9 -5.98 17.79 8.73
C VAL A 9 -5.00 17.60 7.58
N GLY A 10 -5.43 16.89 6.54
CA GLY A 10 -4.62 16.53 5.38
C GLY A 10 -3.96 15.15 5.46
N ASP A 11 -3.97 14.48 6.61
CA ASP A 11 -3.48 13.11 6.71
C ASP A 11 -4.39 12.16 5.91
N GLU A 12 -3.75 11.31 5.11
CA GLU A 12 -4.43 10.21 4.45
C GLU A 12 -4.62 9.07 5.46
N ILE A 13 -5.71 8.31 5.35
CA ILE A 13 -5.96 7.12 6.17
C ILE A 13 -6.49 5.97 5.32
N ILE A 14 -6.43 4.76 5.85
CA ILE A 14 -7.28 3.64 5.43
C ILE A 14 -8.19 3.26 6.60
N LEU A 15 -9.50 3.23 6.34
CA LEU A 15 -10.53 2.84 7.31
C LEU A 15 -10.90 1.38 7.08
N TRP A 16 -10.77 0.54 8.11
CA TRP A 16 -11.08 -0.89 8.07
C TRP A 16 -12.45 -1.20 8.67
N GLN A 17 -12.81 -0.53 9.77
CA GLN A 17 -14.11 -0.70 10.44
C GLN A 17 -14.67 0.65 10.86
N TYR A 18 -15.98 0.83 10.65
CA TYR A 18 -16.74 1.99 11.07
C TYR A 18 -17.86 1.56 11.99
N ARG A 19 -17.89 2.03 13.24
CA ARG A 19 -18.89 1.67 14.26
C ARG A 19 -19.11 0.16 14.39
N GLY A 20 -18.01 -0.60 14.38
CA GLY A 20 -18.02 -2.06 14.48
C GLY A 20 -18.42 -2.81 13.21
N LEU A 21 -18.67 -2.13 12.08
CA LEU A 21 -18.95 -2.75 10.79
C LEU A 21 -17.73 -2.70 9.88
N ASN A 22 -17.43 -3.81 9.20
CA ASN A 22 -16.35 -3.85 8.20
C ASN A 22 -16.64 -2.90 7.04
N VAL A 23 -15.63 -2.15 6.65
CA VAL A 23 -15.70 -1.17 5.57
C VAL A 23 -15.13 -1.79 4.30
N GLN A 24 -15.89 -1.70 3.21
CA GLN A 24 -15.44 -2.12 1.88
C GLN A 24 -15.05 -0.92 1.02
N GLY A 25 -13.95 -1.07 0.30
CA GLY A 25 -13.54 -0.17 -0.76
C GLY A 25 -14.47 -0.25 -1.97
N PRO A 26 -14.32 0.67 -2.93
CA PRO A 26 -15.21 0.78 -4.09
C PRO A 26 -15.21 -0.48 -5.00
N ASN A 27 -14.18 -1.32 -4.91
CA ASN A 27 -14.07 -2.57 -5.66
C ASN A 27 -14.42 -3.82 -4.83
N GLY A 28 -14.94 -3.67 -3.61
CA GLY A 28 -15.20 -4.77 -2.68
C GLY A 28 -13.97 -5.25 -1.91
N ASP A 29 -12.84 -4.56 -2.02
CA ASP A 29 -11.62 -4.81 -1.23
C ASP A 29 -11.84 -4.42 0.24
N ASP A 30 -11.13 -5.07 1.16
CA ASP A 30 -11.13 -4.67 2.57
C ASP A 30 -10.50 -3.30 2.74
N GLY A 31 -11.21 -2.42 3.45
CA GLY A 31 -10.76 -1.08 3.80
C GLY A 31 -11.00 -0.03 2.71
N HIS A 32 -11.14 1.23 3.13
CA HIS A 32 -11.45 2.35 2.24
C HIS A 32 -10.56 3.54 2.56
N ALA A 33 -9.84 4.03 1.55
CA ALA A 33 -8.93 5.16 1.70
C ALA A 33 -9.69 6.49 1.83
N GLY A 34 -9.22 7.35 2.73
CA GLY A 34 -9.80 8.67 2.95
C GLY A 34 -8.76 9.72 3.34
N VAL A 35 -9.24 10.93 3.54
CA VAL A 35 -8.42 12.06 4.02
C VAL A 35 -9.14 12.76 5.18
N VAL A 36 -8.37 13.10 6.20
CA VAL A 36 -8.85 13.92 7.31
C VAL A 36 -9.05 15.35 6.79
N ILE A 37 -10.29 15.84 6.84
CA ILE A 37 -10.63 17.17 6.33
C ILE A 37 -10.81 18.22 7.43
N ARG A 38 -11.08 17.78 8.68
CA ARG A 38 -11.25 18.69 9.82
C ARG A 38 -11.10 17.96 11.16
N GLU A 39 -10.53 18.65 12.15
CA GLU A 39 -10.53 18.24 13.55
C GLU A 39 -11.75 18.83 14.30
N ILE A 40 -12.35 18.05 15.19
CA ILE A 40 -13.49 18.43 16.02
C ILE A 40 -13.12 18.13 17.47
N ASN A 41 -13.25 19.13 18.35
CA ASN A 41 -13.04 18.97 19.79
C ASN A 41 -14.32 19.41 20.52
N ARG A 42 -14.91 18.52 21.33
CA ARG A 42 -16.11 18.78 22.13
C ARG A 42 -15.92 18.21 23.53
N ASN A 43 -16.01 19.03 24.57
CA ASN A 43 -15.98 18.56 25.97
C ASN A 43 -14.81 17.60 26.29
N ASP A 44 -13.60 17.92 25.84
CA ASP A 44 -12.38 17.09 25.95
C ASP A 44 -12.37 15.78 25.12
N GLU A 45 -13.41 15.50 24.33
CA GLU A 45 -13.41 14.43 23.33
C GLU A 45 -13.01 14.97 21.96
N GLN A 46 -12.02 14.32 21.34
CA GLN A 46 -11.56 14.61 19.99
C GLN A 46 -12.18 13.64 18.99
N SER A 47 -12.66 14.18 17.86
CA SER A 47 -13.09 13.41 16.70
C SER A 47 -12.60 14.08 15.42
N LEU A 48 -12.70 13.36 14.30
CA LEU A 48 -12.22 13.84 13.01
C LEU A 48 -13.31 13.74 11.97
N LEU A 49 -13.43 14.75 11.13
CA LEU A 49 -14.23 14.67 9.92
C LEU A 49 -13.34 14.12 8.80
N VAL A 50 -13.75 13.00 8.21
CA VAL A 50 -12.99 12.28 7.19
C VAL A 50 -13.82 12.15 5.91
N LYS A 51 -13.18 12.35 4.75
CA LYS A 51 -13.79 12.11 3.44
C LYS A 51 -13.15 10.88 2.78
N LEU A 52 -13.95 9.85 2.50
CA LEU A 52 -13.51 8.67 1.75
C LEU A 52 -13.40 8.97 0.25
N LYS A 53 -12.48 8.31 -0.44
CA LYS A 53 -12.25 8.50 -1.88
C LYS A 53 -13.44 7.94 -2.68
N GLY A 54 -14.21 8.83 -3.29
CA GLY A 54 -15.39 8.46 -4.08
C GLY A 54 -16.70 8.45 -3.31
N ILE A 55 -16.70 8.87 -2.04
CA ILE A 55 -17.90 9.15 -1.26
C ILE A 55 -17.94 10.65 -0.97
N ASP A 56 -19.03 11.30 -1.34
CA ASP A 56 -19.13 12.76 -1.25
C ASP A 56 -19.32 13.25 0.18
N ASP A 57 -20.14 12.54 0.94
CA ASP A 57 -20.49 12.89 2.32
C ASP A 57 -19.37 12.47 3.28
N PRO A 58 -18.73 13.42 3.97
CA PRO A 58 -17.76 13.10 5.00
C PRO A 58 -18.46 12.59 6.27
N PHE A 59 -17.74 11.83 7.08
CA PHE A 59 -18.24 11.22 8.30
C PHE A 59 -17.31 11.51 9.49
N GLU A 60 -17.87 11.40 10.69
CA GLU A 60 -17.13 11.58 11.94
C GLU A 60 -16.47 10.25 12.33
N LEU A 61 -15.14 10.29 12.47
CA LEU A 61 -14.25 9.21 12.88
C LEU A 61 -13.85 9.40 14.35
N THR A 62 -13.92 8.32 15.14
CA THR A 62 -13.56 8.30 16.56
C THR A 62 -12.59 7.15 16.88
N ASP A 63 -12.14 7.05 18.13
CA ASP A 63 -11.28 5.95 18.59
C ASP A 63 -11.99 4.59 18.65
N GLU A 64 -13.31 4.53 18.46
CA GLU A 64 -14.06 3.27 18.31
C GLU A 64 -13.87 2.64 16.92
N ASP A 65 -13.42 3.44 15.94
CA ASP A 65 -13.23 3.00 14.56
C ASP A 65 -11.83 2.41 14.37
N TYR A 66 -11.72 1.40 13.49
CA TYR A 66 -10.42 0.82 13.16
C TYR A 66 -9.86 1.45 11.88
N PHE A 67 -8.79 2.21 12.01
CA PHE A 67 -8.11 2.87 10.90
C PHE A 67 -6.59 2.87 11.04
N ASP A 68 -5.91 3.17 9.94
CA ASP A 68 -4.47 3.40 9.88
C ASP A 68 -4.15 4.71 9.15
N LYS A 69 -3.30 5.54 9.77
CA LYS A 69 -2.70 6.72 9.11
C LYS A 69 -1.76 6.28 7.98
N LEU A 70 -1.94 6.90 6.82
CA LEU A 70 -1.06 6.88 5.66
C LEU A 70 -0.18 8.15 5.65
N PRO A 71 1.02 8.11 5.07
CA PRO A 71 1.67 6.95 4.50
C PRO A 71 2.35 6.19 5.65
N ILE A 72 2.43 4.86 5.61
CA ILE A 72 3.34 4.12 6.54
C ILE A 72 4.79 4.65 6.43
N SER A 73 5.07 5.49 5.42
CA SER A 73 6.35 6.07 5.04
C SER A 73 7.30 4.97 4.57
N PHE A 74 7.40 4.85 3.25
CA PHE A 74 8.73 5.07 2.70
C PHE A 74 8.98 6.56 2.91
N LYS A 75 9.64 6.95 4.01
CA LYS A 75 10.48 8.15 3.93
C LYS A 75 11.21 8.00 2.61
N LYS A 76 11.09 9.00 1.73
CA LYS A 76 11.92 9.18 0.53
C LYS A 76 13.22 8.44 0.80
N ALA A 77 13.51 7.38 0.03
CA ALA A 77 14.57 6.42 0.32
C ALA A 77 15.96 7.07 0.22
N GLU A 78 16.19 8.08 1.04
CA GLU A 78 17.30 9.03 1.04
C GLU A 78 18.25 8.74 2.19
N HIS A 79 17.96 7.72 3.02
CA HIS A 79 18.92 7.18 3.99
C HIS A 79 18.80 5.66 4.10
N PHE A 80 19.12 4.98 2.99
CA PHE A 80 19.75 3.65 3.05
C PHE A 80 21.19 3.79 2.48
N GLU A 81 21.98 4.67 3.09
CA GLU A 81 23.43 4.49 3.16
C GLU A 81 23.62 3.50 4.32
N ASP A 82 24.23 2.32 4.22
CA ASP A 82 25.29 1.84 3.34
C ASP A 82 25.08 0.35 3.03
N CYS A 83 25.05 -0.01 1.75
CA CYS A 83 25.78 -1.18 1.28
C CYS A 83 26.40 -0.84 -0.07
N LYS A 84 27.61 -0.28 -0.07
CA LYS A 84 28.48 -0.27 -1.25
C LYS A 84 28.64 -1.71 -1.74
N ASN A 85 27.85 -2.10 -2.74
CA ASN A 85 28.23 -3.12 -3.68
C ASN A 85 27.80 -2.65 -5.06
N ASN A 86 28.69 -1.87 -5.67
CA ASN A 86 28.72 -1.57 -7.10
C ASN A 86 28.94 -2.90 -7.85
N SER A 87 27.90 -3.71 -7.96
CA SER A 87 27.84 -4.76 -8.97
C SER A 87 26.97 -4.22 -10.09
N VAL A 88 27.55 -4.10 -11.28
CA VAL A 88 26.85 -3.80 -12.54
C VAL A 88 25.62 -4.72 -12.73
N HIS A 89 25.60 -5.87 -12.06
CA HIS A 89 24.52 -6.86 -12.12
C HIS A 89 23.35 -6.63 -11.15
N GLN A 90 23.42 -5.71 -10.18
CA GLN A 90 22.32 -5.45 -9.23
C GLN A 90 22.13 -3.96 -8.90
N PRO A 91 21.36 -3.22 -9.72
CA PRO A 91 21.06 -1.81 -9.48
C PRO A 91 20.38 -1.53 -8.12
N ASN A 92 20.71 -0.41 -7.47
CA ASN A 92 20.16 0.00 -6.15
C ASN A 92 18.62 0.02 -6.08
N HIS A 93 17.93 0.27 -7.20
CA HIS A 93 16.47 0.28 -7.22
C HIS A 93 15.83 -1.11 -7.00
N TYR A 94 16.62 -2.18 -6.92
CA TYR A 94 16.17 -3.53 -6.55
C TYR A 94 16.48 -3.92 -5.10
N GLN A 95 17.04 -3.03 -4.27
CA GLN A 95 17.43 -3.35 -2.87
C GLN A 95 16.42 -2.82 -1.84
N PHE A 96 15.97 -3.66 -0.92
CA PHE A 96 14.99 -3.37 0.13
C PHE A 96 15.57 -3.69 1.51
N GLY A 97 16.48 -2.83 2.00
CA GLY A 97 17.25 -3.11 3.20
C GLY A 97 18.11 -4.36 3.01
N GLN A 98 17.95 -5.36 3.89
CA GLN A 98 18.66 -6.64 3.80
C GLN A 98 18.16 -7.57 2.67
N PHE A 99 17.02 -7.24 2.04
CA PHE A 99 16.40 -8.08 1.01
C PHE A 99 16.63 -7.49 -0.38
N THR A 100 16.75 -8.34 -1.40
CA THR A 100 16.72 -7.91 -2.80
C THR A 100 15.36 -8.25 -3.41
N THR A 101 15.02 -7.55 -4.49
CA THR A 101 13.84 -7.85 -5.32
C THR A 101 13.81 -9.32 -5.74
N ALA A 102 14.97 -9.89 -6.07
CA ALA A 102 15.09 -11.30 -6.43
C ALA A 102 14.71 -12.21 -5.26
N ILE A 103 15.18 -11.93 -4.04
CA ILE A 103 14.82 -12.70 -2.84
C ILE A 103 13.31 -12.62 -2.56
N ILE A 104 12.72 -11.43 -2.65
CA ILE A 104 11.27 -11.25 -2.42
C ILE A 104 10.46 -12.02 -3.46
N ILE A 105 10.83 -11.91 -4.74
CA ILE A 105 10.19 -12.65 -5.83
C ILE A 105 10.33 -14.16 -5.64
N GLU A 106 11.49 -14.63 -5.21
CA GLU A 106 11.73 -16.05 -4.94
C GLU A 106 10.87 -16.56 -3.77
N LEU A 107 10.80 -15.81 -2.66
CA LEU A 107 10.00 -16.17 -1.49
C LEU A 107 8.51 -16.26 -1.82
N VAL A 108 7.97 -15.26 -2.51
CA VAL A 108 6.57 -15.28 -2.97
C VAL A 108 6.39 -16.37 -4.03
N GLY A 109 7.34 -16.52 -4.94
CA GLY A 109 7.29 -17.47 -6.04
C GLY A 109 7.18 -18.93 -5.60
N ARG A 110 7.86 -19.31 -4.52
CA ARG A 110 7.78 -20.66 -3.93
C ARG A 110 6.38 -21.06 -3.49
N THR A 111 5.46 -20.10 -3.32
CA THR A 111 4.05 -20.37 -2.98
C THR A 111 3.20 -20.79 -4.18
N TYR A 112 3.69 -20.57 -5.41
CA TYR A 112 2.98 -20.89 -6.64
C TYR A 112 3.41 -22.24 -7.21
N LYS A 113 2.43 -23.07 -7.56
CA LYS A 113 2.67 -24.38 -8.19
C LYS A 113 2.83 -24.30 -9.72
N SER A 114 2.23 -23.29 -10.35
CA SER A 114 2.25 -23.11 -11.81
C SER A 114 3.38 -22.16 -12.21
N ALA A 115 4.32 -22.64 -13.03
CA ALA A 115 5.47 -21.84 -13.50
C ALA A 115 5.06 -20.62 -14.35
N PRO A 116 4.08 -20.70 -15.28
CA PRO A 116 3.57 -19.52 -15.99
C PRO A 116 2.95 -18.49 -15.03
N VAL A 117 2.14 -18.92 -14.07
CA VAL A 117 1.54 -18.03 -13.06
C VAL A 117 2.64 -17.35 -12.25
N PHE A 118 3.63 -18.11 -11.77
CA PHE A 118 4.79 -17.58 -11.06
C PHE A 118 5.54 -16.52 -11.88
N TYR A 119 5.81 -16.78 -13.16
CA TYR A 119 6.53 -15.86 -14.03
C TYR A 119 5.84 -14.49 -14.09
N HIS A 120 4.52 -14.49 -14.27
CA HIS A 120 3.72 -13.27 -14.36
C HIS A 120 3.59 -12.55 -13.00
N VAL A 121 3.40 -13.29 -11.90
CA VAL A 121 3.42 -12.73 -10.54
C VAL A 121 4.77 -12.11 -10.19
N GLY A 122 5.87 -12.79 -10.51
CA GLY A 122 7.23 -12.27 -10.28
C GLY A 122 7.49 -10.98 -11.04
N ASN A 123 7.00 -10.88 -12.29
CA ASN A 123 7.07 -9.64 -13.06
C ASN A 123 6.21 -8.53 -12.44
N ALA A 124 5.01 -8.83 -11.97
CA ALA A 124 4.17 -7.87 -11.27
C ALA A 124 4.87 -7.31 -10.03
N LEU A 125 5.40 -8.19 -9.16
CA LEU A 125 6.15 -7.81 -7.96
C LEU A 125 7.36 -6.93 -8.28
N LYS A 126 8.14 -7.31 -9.29
CA LYS A 126 9.28 -6.52 -9.79
C LYS A 126 8.86 -5.08 -10.11
N TYR A 127 7.75 -4.91 -10.82
CA TYR A 127 7.27 -3.58 -11.22
C TYR A 127 6.67 -2.80 -10.06
N LEU A 128 5.90 -3.43 -9.17
CA LEU A 128 5.37 -2.80 -7.95
C LEU A 128 6.49 -2.26 -7.07
N MET A 129 7.54 -3.06 -6.85
CA MET A 129 8.71 -2.68 -6.07
C MET A 129 9.52 -1.55 -6.74
N ARG A 130 9.58 -1.53 -8.07
CA ARG A 130 10.35 -0.53 -8.83
C ARG A 130 9.61 0.81 -8.98
N ALA A 131 8.29 0.81 -8.98
CA ALA A 131 7.46 1.99 -9.25
C ALA A 131 7.84 3.21 -8.39
N PRO A 132 7.98 3.11 -7.05
CA PRO A 132 8.32 4.26 -6.22
C PRO A 132 9.71 4.88 -6.48
N ARG A 133 10.59 4.17 -7.21
CA ARG A 133 12.02 4.51 -7.34
C ARG A 133 12.48 4.78 -8.77
N LYS A 134 11.67 4.46 -9.78
CA LYS A 134 12.07 4.60 -11.19
C LYS A 134 11.01 5.23 -12.07
N ASN A 135 9.92 4.50 -12.37
CA ASN A 135 8.97 4.93 -13.41
C ASN A 135 7.56 5.23 -12.89
N GLY A 136 7.32 5.19 -11.58
CA GLY A 136 6.03 5.52 -10.97
C GLY A 136 4.86 4.78 -11.63
N LEU A 137 3.89 5.57 -12.11
CA LEU A 137 2.66 5.09 -12.74
C LEU A 137 2.90 4.11 -13.90
N GLU A 138 3.96 4.27 -14.69
CA GLU A 138 4.23 3.38 -15.83
C GLU A 138 4.60 1.96 -15.37
N ASP A 139 5.30 1.83 -14.25
CA ASP A 139 5.56 0.51 -13.67
C ASP A 139 4.29 -0.07 -13.02
N ILE A 140 3.41 0.75 -12.45
CA ILE A 140 2.09 0.28 -11.97
C ILE A 140 1.25 -0.30 -13.13
N LYS A 141 1.22 0.36 -14.29
CA LYS A 141 0.55 -0.15 -15.50
C LYS A 141 1.13 -1.49 -15.96
N LYS A 142 2.46 -1.64 -15.95
CA LYS A 142 3.14 -2.90 -16.30
C LYS A 142 2.87 -4.01 -15.29
N ALA A 143 2.79 -3.67 -14.01
CA ALA A 143 2.40 -4.62 -12.97
C ALA A 143 0.97 -5.13 -13.23
N ARG A 144 0.02 -4.24 -13.52
CA ARG A 144 -1.36 -4.59 -13.87
C ARG A 144 -1.42 -5.57 -15.04
N GLN A 145 -0.75 -5.27 -16.15
CA GLN A 145 -0.72 -6.17 -17.31
C GLN A 145 -0.12 -7.55 -16.97
N SER A 146 0.91 -7.58 -16.10
CA SER A 146 1.49 -8.85 -15.65
C SER A 146 0.49 -9.64 -14.81
N ILE A 147 -0.31 -8.98 -13.96
CA ILE A 147 -1.38 -9.64 -13.19
C ILE A 147 -2.47 -10.18 -14.12
N GLU A 148 -2.86 -9.44 -15.16
CA GLU A 148 -3.83 -9.90 -16.17
C GLU A 148 -3.37 -11.23 -16.80
N PHE A 149 -2.10 -11.34 -17.21
CA PHE A 149 -1.55 -12.61 -17.72
C PHE A 149 -1.48 -13.71 -16.65
N ALA A 150 -1.19 -13.38 -15.39
CA ALA A 150 -1.21 -14.37 -14.31
C ALA A 150 -2.61 -14.96 -14.10
N ILE A 151 -3.66 -14.13 -14.19
CA ILE A 151 -5.06 -14.53 -14.13
C ILE A 151 -5.41 -15.44 -15.32
N GLU A 152 -4.97 -15.09 -16.53
CA GLU A 152 -5.19 -15.93 -17.71
C GLU A 152 -4.53 -17.31 -17.61
N CYS A 153 -3.40 -17.42 -16.92
CA CYS A 153 -2.73 -18.70 -16.66
C CYS A 153 -3.30 -19.45 -15.43
N TRP A 154 -4.22 -18.86 -14.68
CA TRP A 154 -4.70 -19.43 -13.43
C TRP A 154 -5.56 -20.67 -13.65
N GLY A 155 -5.15 -21.82 -13.12
CA GLY A 155 -5.90 -23.08 -13.22
C GLY A 155 -5.84 -23.76 -14.58
N LYS A 156 -4.97 -23.28 -15.48
CA LYS A 156 -4.57 -23.99 -16.71
C LYS A 156 -3.34 -24.86 -16.44
#